data_AF-A0A2V9BMV2-F1
#
_entry.id   AF-A0A2V9BMV2-F1
#
_cell.length_a   1.000
_cell.length_b   1.000
_cell.length_c   1.000
_cell.angle_alpha   90.00
_cell.angle_beta   90.00
_cell.angle_gamma   90.00
#
_symmetry.space_group_name_H-M   'P 1'
#
loop_
_entity.id
_entity.type
_entity.pdbx_description
1 polymer ?
#
loop_
_entity_poly.entity_id
_entity_poly.type
_entity_poly.pdbx_seq_one_letter_code
_entity_poly.pdbx_strand_id
1 'polypeptide(L)'
;MSARVPQFPWEYLRQASAPGLQSFELTRLNHAAHLRKEITALLDQWLEETACALLARWLFDHQADLRAAPPAVEEPRALREAAIHGEYGLLEGDPSRDAAAPLLPARRHRGSTAD
;
A
#
# COMPACT_ATOMS: atom_id res chain seq x y z
N MET A 1 -18.33 -24.56 13.80
CA MET A 1 -17.37 -24.82 14.90
C MET A 1 -17.81 -24.00 16.10
N SER A 2 -18.29 -24.61 17.18
CA SER A 2 -18.69 -23.85 18.38
C SER A 2 -17.45 -23.38 19.12
N ALA A 3 -17.24 -22.07 19.18
CA ALA A 3 -16.24 -21.49 20.07
C ALA A 3 -16.63 -21.82 21.51
N ARG A 4 -15.83 -22.62 22.21
CA ARG A 4 -16.02 -22.83 23.65
C ARG A 4 -15.75 -21.51 24.34
N VAL A 5 -16.75 -20.98 25.04
CA VAL A 5 -16.54 -19.85 25.94
C VAL A 5 -15.66 -20.35 27.09
N PRO A 6 -14.42 -19.83 27.26
CA PRO A 6 -13.60 -20.24 28.37
C PRO A 6 -14.28 -19.85 29.68
N GLN A 7 -14.51 -20.83 30.55
CA GLN A 7 -15.09 -20.59 31.86
C GLN A 7 -14.18 -19.67 32.68
N PHE A 8 -14.75 -18.60 33.22
CA PHE A 8 -14.00 -17.63 34.02
C PHE A 8 -13.52 -18.29 35.33
N PRO A 9 -12.21 -18.30 35.64
CA PRO A 9 -11.66 -19.09 36.75
C PRO A 9 -11.82 -18.35 38.10
N TRP A 10 -13.07 -18.10 38.49
CA TRP A 10 -13.41 -17.29 39.65
C TRP A 10 -12.88 -17.86 40.98
N GLU A 11 -12.99 -19.17 41.19
CA GLU A 11 -12.57 -19.83 42.43
C GLU A 11 -11.07 -19.69 42.67
N TYR A 12 -10.27 -19.72 41.60
CA TYR A 12 -8.84 -19.49 41.64
C TYR A 12 -8.53 -18.05 42.03
N LEU A 13 -9.15 -17.07 41.34
CA LEU A 13 -8.91 -15.65 41.61
C LEU A 13 -9.27 -15.25 43.03
N ARG A 14 -10.32 -15.85 43.60
CA ARG A 14 -10.74 -15.61 44.99
C ARG A 14 -9.74 -16.14 46.02
N GLN A 15 -8.98 -17.18 45.70
CA GLN A 15 -8.09 -17.89 46.64
C GLN A 15 -6.61 -17.59 46.39
N ALA A 16 -6.27 -16.98 45.25
CA ALA A 16 -4.90 -16.71 44.86
C ALA A 16 -4.25 -15.65 45.76
N SER A 17 -2.95 -15.82 46.01
CA SER A 17 -2.10 -14.79 46.60
C SER A 17 -1.84 -13.67 45.59
N ALA A 18 -1.36 -12.51 46.07
CA ALA A 18 -1.04 -11.38 45.20
C ALA A 18 -0.04 -11.72 44.06
N PRO A 19 1.05 -12.50 44.28
CA PRO A 19 1.91 -12.96 43.19
C PRO A 19 1.21 -13.88 42.18
N GLY A 20 0.27 -14.70 42.65
CA GLY A 20 -0.56 -15.55 41.78
C GLY A 20 -1.46 -14.72 40.87
N LEU A 21 -2.08 -13.67 41.40
CA LEU A 21 -2.90 -12.73 40.62
C LEU A 21 -2.08 -11.99 39.57
N GLN A 22 -0.88 -11.52 39.91
CA GLN A 22 0.03 -10.87 38.94
C GLN A 22 0.45 -11.83 37.82
N SER A 23 0.78 -13.08 38.16
CA SER A 23 1.16 -14.09 37.18
C SER A 23 -0.01 -14.42 36.24
N PHE A 24 -1.23 -14.50 36.80
CA PHE A 24 -2.45 -14.68 36.02
C PHE A 24 -2.69 -13.51 35.06
N GLU A 25 -2.62 -12.27 35.55
CA GLU A 25 -2.78 -11.07 34.73
C GLU A 25 -1.79 -11.05 33.57
N LEU A 26 -0.49 -11.24 33.84
CA LEU A 26 0.55 -11.30 32.81
C LEU A 26 0.26 -12.37 31.76
N THR A 27 -0.16 -13.56 32.18
CA THR A 27 -0.52 -14.66 31.28
C THR A 27 -1.70 -14.26 30.38
N ARG A 28 -2.73 -13.61 30.94
CA ARG A 28 -3.90 -13.15 30.18
C ARG A 28 -3.55 -12.04 29.20
N LEU A 29 -2.73 -11.07 29.61
CA LEU A 29 -2.26 -9.99 28.74
C LEU A 29 -1.39 -10.52 27.60
N ASN A 30 -0.50 -11.47 27.88
CA ASN A 30 0.32 -12.09 26.85
C ASN A 30 -0.52 -12.90 25.85
N HIS A 31 -1.50 -13.68 26.35
CA HIS A 31 -2.44 -14.39 25.49
C HIS A 31 -3.25 -13.42 24.61
N ALA A 32 -3.73 -12.31 25.15
CA ALA A 32 -4.42 -11.28 24.38
C ALA A 32 -3.53 -10.66 23.29
N ALA A 33 -2.24 -10.43 23.58
CA ALA A 33 -1.29 -9.93 22.59
C ALA A 33 -1.04 -10.95 21.46
N HIS A 34 -1.02 -12.25 21.78
CA HIS A 34 -0.92 -13.31 20.77
C HIS A 34 -2.17 -13.35 19.89
N LEU A 35 -3.36 -13.37 20.50
CA LEU A 35 -4.63 -13.33 19.76
C LEU A 35 -4.71 -12.14 18.82
N ARG A 36 -4.24 -10.95 19.26
CA ARG A 36 -4.20 -9.78 18.39
C ARG A 36 -3.34 -10.01 17.14
N LYS A 37 -2.17 -10.62 17.27
CA LYS A 37 -1.29 -10.92 16.13
C LYS A 37 -1.95 -11.93 15.18
N GLU A 38 -2.56 -12.98 15.73
CA GLU A 38 -3.29 -13.99 14.96
C GLU A 38 -4.47 -13.35 14.20
N ILE A 39 -5.24 -12.49 14.86
CA ILE A 39 -6.36 -11.76 14.23
C ILE A 39 -5.84 -10.85 13.11
N THR A 40 -4.76 -10.10 13.31
CA THR A 40 -4.19 -9.26 12.24
C THR A 40 -3.80 -10.09 11.02
N ALA A 41 -3.08 -11.20 11.23
CA ALA A 41 -2.69 -12.08 10.12
C ALA A 41 -3.89 -12.68 9.38
N LEU A 42 -4.93 -13.09 10.12
CA LEU A 42 -6.17 -13.60 9.52
C LEU A 42 -6.93 -12.52 8.74
N LEU A 43 -6.95 -11.28 9.22
CA LEU A 43 -7.58 -10.16 8.53
C LEU A 43 -6.84 -9.82 7.23
N ASP A 44 -5.50 -9.80 7.26
CA ASP A 44 -4.69 -9.54 6.08
C ASP A 44 -4.92 -10.62 5.01
N GLN A 45 -4.92 -11.90 5.42
CA GLN A 45 -5.22 -13.01 4.52
C GLN A 45 -6.64 -12.91 3.95
N TRP A 46 -7.64 -12.66 4.80
CA TRP A 46 -9.02 -12.53 4.34
C TRP A 46 -9.21 -11.38 3.35
N LEU A 47 -8.52 -10.25 3.57
CA LEU A 47 -8.57 -9.10 2.68
C LEU A 47 -7.97 -9.44 1.31
N GLU A 48 -6.80 -10.06 1.27
CA GLU A 48 -6.12 -10.47 0.02
C GLU A 48 -6.99 -11.43 -0.79
N GLU A 49 -7.52 -12.48 -0.16
CA GLU A 49 -8.39 -13.46 -0.81
C GLU A 49 -9.66 -12.80 -1.37
N THR A 50 -10.24 -11.86 -0.62
CA THR A 50 -11.44 -11.12 -1.07
C THR A 50 -11.11 -10.19 -2.23
N ALA A 51 -9.98 -9.48 -2.17
CA ALA A 51 -9.53 -8.61 -3.26
C ALA A 51 -9.27 -9.40 -4.55
N CYS A 52 -8.57 -10.53 -4.44
CA CYS A 52 -8.35 -11.45 -5.56
C CYS A 52 -9.66 -11.96 -6.15
N ALA A 53 -10.62 -12.37 -5.32
CA ALA A 53 -11.93 -12.83 -5.80
C ALA A 53 -12.72 -11.73 -6.52
N LEU A 54 -12.71 -10.51 -6.00
CA LEU A 54 -13.36 -9.36 -6.63
C LEU A 54 -12.69 -8.97 -7.94
N LEU A 55 -11.35 -8.97 -7.99
CA LEU A 55 -10.61 -8.70 -9.22
C LEU A 55 -10.87 -9.79 -10.27
N ALA A 56 -10.86 -11.05 -9.88
CA ALA A 56 -11.19 -12.17 -10.77
C ALA A 56 -12.61 -12.02 -11.33
N ARG A 57 -13.56 -11.61 -10.49
CA ARG A 57 -14.93 -11.33 -10.93
C ARG A 57 -14.98 -10.17 -11.93
N TRP A 58 -14.31 -9.08 -11.63
CA TRP A 58 -14.25 -7.92 -12.54
C TRP A 58 -13.61 -8.28 -13.89
N LEU A 59 -12.49 -9.01 -13.87
CA LEU A 59 -11.81 -9.51 -15.07
C LEU A 59 -12.68 -10.44 -15.89
N PHE A 60 -13.48 -11.29 -15.23
CA PHE A 60 -14.46 -12.14 -15.90
C PHE A 60 -15.52 -11.30 -16.61
N ASP A 61 -16.07 -10.30 -15.92
CA ASP A 61 -17.12 -9.43 -16.48
C ASP A 61 -16.60 -8.57 -17.67
N HIS A 62 -15.31 -8.21 -17.69
CA HIS A 62 -14.68 -7.37 -18.73
C HIS A 62 -13.76 -8.15 -19.68
N GLN A 63 -13.83 -9.49 -19.66
CA GLN A 63 -12.89 -10.34 -20.38
C GLN A 63 -12.90 -10.09 -21.90
N ALA A 64 -14.06 -9.77 -22.46
CA ALA A 64 -14.21 -9.51 -23.89
C ALA A 64 -13.49 -8.21 -24.30
N ASP A 65 -13.67 -7.14 -23.52
CA ASP A 65 -13.06 -5.83 -23.78
C ASP A 65 -11.54 -5.89 -23.62
N LEU A 66 -11.04 -6.63 -22.62
CA LEU A 66 -9.61 -6.82 -22.38
C LEU A 66 -8.93 -7.68 -23.45
N ARG A 67 -9.68 -8.58 -24.10
CA ARG A 67 -9.17 -9.42 -25.20
C ARG A 67 -9.33 -8.79 -26.57
N ALA A 68 -10.13 -7.73 -26.69
CA ALA A 68 -10.16 -6.94 -27.91
C ALA A 68 -8.76 -6.38 -28.14
N ALA A 69 -8.19 -6.64 -29.32
CA ALA A 69 -6.92 -6.04 -29.70
C ALA A 69 -7.06 -4.51 -29.58
N PRO A 70 -6.07 -3.79 -29.02
CA PRO A 70 -6.10 -2.34 -29.10
C PRO A 70 -6.30 -1.95 -30.57
N PRO A 71 -7.11 -0.91 -30.87
CA PRO A 71 -7.22 -0.45 -32.25
C PRO A 71 -5.80 -0.27 -32.74
N ALA A 72 -5.48 -0.88 -33.89
CA ALA A 72 -4.17 -0.74 -34.50
C ALA A 72 -3.86 0.76 -34.48
N VAL A 73 -2.88 1.16 -33.65
CA VAL A 73 -2.43 2.54 -33.63
C VAL A 73 -1.89 2.73 -35.03
N GLU A 74 -2.66 3.42 -35.89
CA GLU A 74 -2.17 3.84 -37.18
C GLU A 74 -1.05 4.84 -36.85
N GLU A 75 0.16 4.30 -36.73
CA GLU A 75 1.41 5.05 -36.78
C GLU A 75 1.25 6.01 -37.96
N PRO A 76 1.24 7.34 -37.73
CA PRO A 76 1.17 8.32 -38.79
C PRO A 76 2.14 7.92 -39.88
N ARG A 77 1.67 7.82 -41.13
CA ARG A 77 2.45 7.31 -42.27
C ARG A 77 3.88 7.89 -42.33
N ALA A 78 4.07 9.14 -41.88
CA ALA A 78 5.35 9.80 -41.71
C ALA A 78 6.34 9.08 -40.76
N LEU A 79 5.90 8.56 -39.61
CA LEU A 79 6.74 7.78 -38.68
C LEU A 79 7.09 6.42 -39.28
N ARG A 80 6.15 5.80 -40.00
CA ARG A 80 6.39 4.53 -40.70
C ARG A 80 7.35 4.67 -41.87
N GLU A 81 7.29 5.77 -42.61
CA GLU A 81 8.22 6.12 -43.67
C GLU A 81 9.61 6.49 -43.11
N ALA A 82 9.67 7.24 -41.99
CA ALA A 82 10.93 7.56 -41.30
C ALA A 82 11.66 6.30 -40.80
N ALA A 83 10.92 5.31 -40.27
CA ALA A 83 11.48 4.04 -39.83
C ALA A 83 12.05 3.18 -40.98
N ILE A 84 11.51 3.32 -42.20
CA ILE A 84 11.98 2.62 -43.41
C ILE A 84 13.25 3.29 -43.97
N HIS A 85 13.38 4.62 -43.83
CA HIS A 85 14.49 5.38 -44.39
C HIS A 85 15.72 5.52 -43.47
N GLY A 86 15.66 5.02 -42.24
CA GLY A 86 16.85 4.88 -41.39
C GLY A 86 17.56 6.19 -41.03
N GLU A 87 16.86 7.33 -41.08
CA GLU A 87 17.42 8.62 -40.66
C GLU A 87 17.15 8.87 -39.17
N TYR A 88 17.76 8.05 -38.31
CA TYR A 88 18.00 8.42 -36.90
C TYR A 88 19.38 9.07 -36.78
N GLY A 89 19.57 10.18 -37.52
CA GLY A 89 20.73 11.04 -37.39
C GLY A 89 20.47 12.16 -36.37
N LEU A 90 21.10 12.04 -35.20
CA LEU A 90 21.46 13.13 -34.27
C LEU A 90 20.31 13.87 -33.56
N LEU A 91 19.91 13.37 -32.39
CA LEU A 91 19.55 14.21 -31.23
C LEU A 91 20.14 13.58 -29.94
N GLU A 92 21.47 13.49 -29.85
CA GLU A 92 22.12 13.44 -28.53
C GLU A 92 22.07 14.84 -27.93
N GLY A 93 21.03 15.10 -27.13
CA GLY A 93 21.00 16.20 -26.17
C GLY A 93 21.54 15.71 -24.83
N ASP A 94 22.65 16.30 -24.39
CA ASP A 94 23.35 16.05 -23.13
C ASP A 94 22.42 16.18 -21.88
N PRO A 95 22.32 15.15 -21.01
CA PRO A 95 21.49 15.18 -19.80
C PRO A 95 22.17 15.79 -18.55
N SER A 96 23.16 16.69 -18.68
CA SER A 96 23.80 17.35 -17.52
C SER A 96 23.03 18.56 -16.92
N ARG A 97 21.71 18.67 -17.10
CA ARG A 97 20.95 19.85 -16.62
C ARG A 97 19.75 19.60 -15.71
N ASP A 98 19.64 18.41 -15.13
CA ASP A 98 18.79 18.18 -13.96
C ASP A 98 19.64 18.18 -12.68
N ALA A 99 19.65 19.29 -11.95
CA ALA A 99 19.65 19.29 -10.49
C ALA A 99 19.66 20.73 -9.93
N ALA A 100 18.54 21.08 -9.28
CA ALA A 100 18.43 21.96 -8.12
C ALA A 100 17.38 23.07 -8.30
N ALA A 101 16.11 22.69 -8.21
CA ALA A 101 15.15 23.53 -7.51
C ALA A 101 15.08 23.06 -6.05
N PRO A 102 15.06 23.97 -5.08
CA PRO A 102 14.05 23.85 -4.04
C PRO A 102 13.25 25.16 -3.87
N LEU A 103 11.96 25.01 -3.58
CA LEU A 103 10.97 26.07 -3.44
C LEU A 103 10.86 26.61 -1.98
N LEU A 104 10.41 27.87 -1.89
CA LEU A 104 9.66 28.60 -0.82
C LEU A 104 10.44 29.40 0.25
N PRO A 105 9.83 30.42 0.92
CA PRO A 105 8.70 31.29 0.54
C PRO A 105 9.00 32.81 0.70
N ALA A 106 8.04 33.64 0.29
CA ALA A 106 8.09 35.11 0.37
C ALA A 106 8.23 35.66 1.80
N ARG A 107 9.14 36.62 2.00
CA ARG A 107 9.11 37.57 3.13
C ARG A 107 9.28 39.00 2.62
N ARG A 108 8.22 39.80 2.76
CA ARG A 108 8.28 41.26 2.69
C ARG A 108 9.19 41.77 3.80
N HIS A 109 10.07 42.73 3.50
CA HIS A 109 10.03 44.01 4.20
C HIS A 109 10.67 45.12 3.36
N ARG A 110 9.86 46.17 3.22
CA ARG A 110 10.10 47.46 2.60
C ARG A 110 10.88 48.33 3.59
N GLY A 111 11.96 48.94 3.11
CA GLY A 111 12.49 50.25 3.51
C GLY A 111 13.13 50.38 4.90
N SER A 112 14.33 50.94 4.95
CA SER A 112 14.61 52.10 5.81
C SER A 112 15.85 52.84 5.33
N THR A 113 15.66 54.14 5.20
CA THR A 113 16.62 55.23 5.00
C THR A 113 17.64 55.35 6.12
N ALA A 114 18.77 55.99 5.79
CA ALA A 114 19.42 57.10 6.50
C ALA A 114 20.90 56.88 6.85
N ASP A 115 21.65 57.98 6.65
CA ASP A 115 22.97 58.32 7.19
C ASP A 115 23.15 57.98 8.68
#